data_AF-A0A257DDA5-F1
#
_entry.id   AF-A0A257DDA5-F1
#
_cell.length_a   1.000
_cell.length_b   1.000
_cell.length_c   1.000
_cell.angle_alpha   90.00
_cell.angle_beta   90.00
_cell.angle_gamma   90.00
#
_symmetry.space_group_name_H-M   'P 1'
#
loop_
_entity.id
_entity.type
_entity.pdbx_description
1 polymer ?
#
loop_
_entity_poly.entity_id
_entity_poly.type
_entity_poly.pdbx_seq_one_letter_code
_entity_poly.pdbx_strand_id
1 'polypeptide(L)'
;MNTDMDLIKRWPQAVTLDMVIQYERGAPDRHTYCLKASERTSEVHVLIPQHSGAPLELQRIDWRALPGRSLYLRSLNVLAVHFFGAVAMPPRARGAPLWQYISVSMSDESDELPQIQFELETVDDLRAALRYRCHPTQPLVSRLLTLDVLDADPLRALLRIGIARVRPLLSHSSAPVRSVPNAPRTLGSSGVAQQV
;
A
#
# COMPACT_ATOMS: atom_id res chain seq x y z
N MET A 1 -17.04 -6.27 8.35
CA MET A 1 -16.35 -4.96 8.37
C MET A 1 -15.77 -4.73 6.99
N ASN A 2 -16.17 -3.63 6.37
CA ASN A 2 -15.67 -3.20 5.08
C ASN A 2 -14.28 -2.61 5.35
N THR A 3 -13.22 -3.41 5.24
CA THR A 3 -11.84 -2.88 5.29
C THR A 3 -11.55 -2.23 3.94
N ASP A 4 -12.41 -1.32 3.50
CA ASP A 4 -11.92 -0.28 2.62
C ASP A 4 -10.71 0.32 3.33
N MET A 5 -9.64 0.62 2.59
CA MET A 5 -8.59 1.48 3.10
C MET A 5 -9.26 2.80 3.49
N ASP A 6 -9.76 2.84 4.72
CA ASP A 6 -10.99 3.56 5.01
C ASP A 6 -10.81 5.03 4.67
N LEU A 7 -11.91 5.64 4.25
CA LEU A 7 -12.05 7.08 4.13
C LEU A 7 -11.89 7.68 5.52
N ILE A 8 -10.64 7.78 5.98
CA ILE A 8 -10.32 8.30 7.29
C ILE A 8 -10.72 9.76 7.27
N LYS A 9 -11.87 10.04 7.92
CA LYS A 9 -12.42 11.40 8.04
C LYS A 9 -11.52 12.28 8.94
N ARG A 10 -10.71 11.67 9.80
CA ARG A 10 -9.85 12.32 10.79
C ARG A 10 -8.53 11.57 10.96
N TRP A 11 -7.40 12.27 10.86
CA TRP A 11 -6.08 11.69 11.15
C TRP A 11 -6.06 11.08 12.57
N PRO A 12 -5.49 9.88 12.77
CA PRO A 12 -5.33 9.28 14.10
C PRO A 12 -4.36 10.12 14.95
N GLN A 13 -4.15 9.74 16.21
CA GLN A 13 -3.29 10.54 17.08
C GLN A 13 -1.84 10.53 16.61
N ALA A 14 -1.32 9.37 16.25
CA ALA A 14 0.00 9.17 15.67
C ALA A 14 -0.03 8.01 14.67
N VAL A 15 0.88 8.04 13.70
CA VAL A 15 1.12 6.92 12.77
C VAL A 15 2.61 6.70 12.70
N THR A 16 3.06 5.48 12.94
CA THR A 16 4.46 5.11 12.76
C THR A 16 4.64 4.51 11.37
N LEU A 17 5.68 4.96 10.68
CA LEU A 17 6.09 4.50 9.37
C LEU A 17 7.52 4.01 9.46
N ASP A 18 7.69 2.70 9.27
CA ASP A 18 9.01 2.09 9.11
C ASP A 18 9.24 1.85 7.64
N MET A 19 10.33 2.41 7.13
CA MET A 19 10.71 2.37 5.74
C MET A 19 12.11 1.79 5.59
N VAL A 20 12.26 0.91 4.60
CA VAL A 20 13.54 0.37 4.17
C VAL A 20 13.68 0.64 2.68
N ILE A 21 14.75 1.31 2.27
CA ILE A 21 15.09 1.52 0.86
C ILE A 21 16.43 0.86 0.59
N GLN A 22 16.51 0.05 -0.46
CA GLN A 22 17.76 -0.49 -0.96
C GLN A 22 18.03 0.11 -2.34
N TYR A 23 19.12 0.85 -2.45
CA TYR A 23 19.63 1.33 -3.73
C TYR A 23 20.47 0.25 -4.44
N GLU A 24 20.71 0.41 -5.74
CA GLU A 24 21.55 -0.52 -6.52
C GLU A 24 22.94 -0.76 -5.92
N ARG A 25 23.43 0.23 -5.17
CA ARG A 25 24.72 0.18 -4.49
C ARG A 25 24.55 0.67 -3.06
N GLY A 26 25.15 -0.05 -2.12
CA GLY A 26 25.18 0.32 -0.71
C GLY A 26 24.40 -0.63 0.18
N ALA A 27 24.43 -0.34 1.48
CA ALA A 27 23.61 -1.04 2.47
C ALA A 27 22.16 -0.51 2.42
N PRO A 28 21.16 -1.28 2.89
CA PRO A 28 19.80 -0.79 3.01
C PRO A 28 19.69 0.39 3.98
N ASP A 29 19.06 1.47 3.53
CA ASP A 29 18.75 2.64 4.33
C ASP A 29 17.44 2.43 5.07
N ARG A 30 17.48 2.57 6.40
CA ARG A 30 16.33 2.38 7.27
C ARG A 30 15.91 3.70 7.88
N HIS A 31 14.62 4.00 7.78
CA HIS A 31 14.04 5.21 8.32
C HIS A 31 12.79 4.87 9.11
N THR A 32 12.67 5.44 10.31
CA THR A 32 11.44 5.39 11.10
C THR A 32 10.94 6.82 11.28
N TYR A 33 9.69 7.05 10.94
CA TYR A 33 9.01 8.33 11.11
C TYR A 33 7.73 8.15 11.94
N CYS A 34 7.42 9.14 12.76
CA CYS A 34 6.14 9.27 13.43
C CYS A 34 5.40 10.48 12.86
N LEU A 35 4.19 10.26 12.36
CA LEU A 35 3.31 11.28 11.82
C LEU A 35 2.23 11.62 12.83
N LYS A 36 2.38 12.75 13.52
CA LYS A 36 1.45 13.17 14.58
C LYS A 36 0.54 14.28 14.09
N ALA A 37 -0.78 14.12 14.22
CA ALA A 37 -1.69 15.22 13.93
C ALA A 37 -1.57 16.33 14.98
N SER A 38 -1.64 17.57 14.53
CA SER A 38 -1.88 18.70 15.42
C SER A 38 -3.29 18.61 16.01
N GLU A 39 -3.41 18.87 17.31
CA GLU A 39 -4.70 18.88 18.01
C GLU A 39 -5.60 20.05 17.58
N ARG A 40 -5.00 21.11 16.99
CA ARG A 40 -5.66 22.39 16.71
C ARG A 40 -5.70 22.76 15.23
N THR A 41 -4.79 22.22 14.42
CA THR A 41 -4.65 22.55 13.00
C THR A 41 -4.86 21.32 12.13
N SER A 42 -4.93 21.50 10.81
CA SER A 42 -4.89 20.40 9.84
C SER A 42 -3.45 19.99 9.47
N GLU A 43 -2.49 20.28 10.33
CA GLU A 43 -1.10 19.94 10.08
C GLU A 43 -0.77 18.57 10.67
N VAL A 44 0.05 17.82 9.93
CA VAL A 44 0.74 16.63 10.41
C VAL A 44 2.20 16.99 10.62
N HIS A 45 2.71 16.65 11.80
CA HIS A 45 4.09 16.80 12.19
C HIS A 45 4.84 15.53 11.79
N VAL A 46 5.93 15.69 11.03
CA VAL A 46 6.85 14.61 10.66
C VAL A 46 7.95 14.57 11.70
N LEU A 47 8.00 13.49 12.47
CA LEU A 47 8.89 13.33 13.60
C LEU A 47 9.85 12.13 13.40
N ILE A 48 11.08 12.24 13.88
CA ILE A 48 11.98 11.09 14.08
C ILE A 48 11.90 10.67 15.55
N PRO A 49 11.49 9.43 15.88
CA PRO A 49 11.56 8.94 17.24
C PRO A 49 13.02 8.83 17.69
N GLN A 50 13.29 9.29 18.92
CA GLN A 50 14.61 9.21 19.53
C GLN A 50 14.61 8.19 20.67
N HIS A 51 15.70 7.43 20.80
CA HIS A 51 15.83 6.40 21.83
C HIS A 51 15.87 6.98 23.25
N SER A 52 16.28 8.25 23.40
CA SER A 52 16.36 8.95 24.67
C SER A 52 16.05 10.44 24.47
N GLY A 53 14.78 10.82 24.55
CA GLY A 53 14.37 12.22 24.48
C GLY A 53 13.02 12.44 23.80
N ALA A 54 12.67 13.72 23.64
CA ALA A 54 11.55 14.11 22.82
C ALA A 54 11.86 13.80 21.34
N PRO A 55 10.86 13.37 20.54
CA PRO A 55 11.06 13.13 19.12
C PRO A 55 11.48 14.41 18.40
N LEU A 56 12.36 14.27 17.40
CA LEU A 56 12.84 15.40 16.61
C LEU A 56 11.81 15.74 15.53
N GLU A 57 11.27 16.95 15.57
CA GLU A 57 10.38 17.45 14.51
C GLU A 57 11.20 17.92 13.30
N LEU A 58 10.89 17.37 12.13
CA LEU A 58 11.55 17.72 10.88
C LEU A 58 10.75 18.74 10.07
N GLN A 59 9.43 18.56 10.03
CA GLN A 59 8.56 19.28 9.11
C GLN A 59 7.10 19.25 9.56
N ARG A 60 6.34 20.26 9.13
CA ARG A 60 4.87 20.30 9.23
C ARG A 60 4.27 20.33 7.84
N ILE A 61 3.23 19.54 7.62
CA ILE A 61 2.56 19.41 6.33
C ILE A 61 1.05 19.50 6.54
N ASP A 62 0.37 20.39 5.83
CA ASP A 62 -1.10 20.41 5.81
C ASP A 62 -1.63 19.18 5.06
N TRP A 63 -2.18 18.22 5.81
CA TRP A 63 -2.59 16.94 5.24
C TRP A 63 -3.83 17.07 4.36
N ARG A 64 -4.61 18.16 4.48
CA ARG A 64 -5.80 18.39 3.65
C ARG A 64 -5.46 18.75 2.21
N ALA A 65 -4.28 19.32 1.98
CA ALA A 65 -3.79 19.65 0.65
C ALA A 65 -3.23 18.41 -0.10
N LEU A 66 -3.03 17.30 0.60
CA LEU A 66 -2.46 16.08 0.01
C LEU A 66 -3.52 15.27 -0.75
N PRO A 67 -3.15 14.68 -1.90
CA PRO A 67 -4.06 13.85 -2.68
C PRO A 67 -4.37 12.53 -1.95
N GLY A 68 -5.53 11.96 -2.28
CA GLY A 68 -5.97 10.68 -1.73
C GLY A 68 -6.90 10.81 -0.52
N ARG A 69 -7.72 9.78 -0.33
CA ARG A 69 -8.73 9.74 0.75
C ARG A 69 -8.40 8.75 1.87
N SER A 70 -7.49 7.82 1.65
CA SER A 70 -7.04 6.89 2.69
C SER A 70 -5.92 7.52 3.51
N LEU A 71 -5.84 7.16 4.79
CA LEU A 71 -4.74 7.59 5.65
C LEU A 71 -3.38 7.13 5.10
N TYR A 72 -3.29 5.87 4.65
CA TYR A 72 -2.07 5.34 4.06
C TYR A 72 -1.56 6.18 2.88
N LEU A 73 -2.46 6.58 1.95
CA LEU A 73 -2.12 7.46 0.84
C LEU A 73 -1.54 8.78 1.35
N ARG A 74 -2.22 9.39 2.33
CA ARG A 74 -1.78 10.69 2.84
C ARG A 74 -0.45 10.57 3.59
N SER A 75 -0.26 9.52 4.39
CA SER A 75 1.00 9.21 5.07
C SER A 75 2.16 9.05 4.10
N LEU A 76 1.97 8.32 3.01
CA LEU A 76 3.00 8.21 1.97
C LEU A 76 3.23 9.52 1.21
N ASN A 77 2.18 10.31 0.96
CA ASN A 77 2.33 11.63 0.37
C ASN A 77 3.10 12.59 1.30
N VAL A 78 2.88 12.51 2.62
CA VAL A 78 3.67 13.23 3.64
C VAL A 78 5.14 12.85 3.51
N LEU A 79 5.46 11.54 3.45
CA LEU A 79 6.84 11.09 3.26
C LEU A 79 7.43 11.55 1.93
N ALA A 80 6.69 11.47 0.82
CA ALA A 80 7.17 11.94 -0.48
C ALA A 80 7.44 13.45 -0.48
N VAL A 81 6.59 14.26 0.15
CA VAL A 81 6.85 15.70 0.32
C VAL A 81 8.09 15.92 1.20
N HIS A 82 8.26 15.13 2.25
CA HIS A 82 9.42 15.23 3.13
C HIS A 82 10.75 14.92 2.41
N PHE A 83 10.82 13.81 1.68
CA PHE A 83 12.06 13.40 1.01
C PHE A 83 12.39 14.21 -0.23
N PHE A 84 11.37 14.68 -0.97
CA PHE A 84 11.58 15.28 -2.30
C PHE A 84 11.18 16.74 -2.41
N GLY A 85 10.65 17.35 -1.34
CA GLY A 85 10.23 18.74 -1.30
C GLY A 85 8.93 19.06 -2.07
N ALA A 86 8.47 18.18 -2.97
CA ALA A 86 7.17 18.27 -3.62
C ALA A 86 6.74 16.92 -4.24
N VAL A 87 5.44 16.63 -4.25
CA VAL A 87 4.85 15.47 -4.98
C VAL A 87 5.07 15.58 -6.50
N ALA A 88 5.43 16.77 -7.00
CA ALA A 88 5.57 17.10 -8.42
C ALA A 88 7.02 17.32 -8.88
N MET A 89 7.97 16.50 -8.43
CA MET A 89 9.34 16.55 -8.97
C MET A 89 9.37 16.09 -10.45
N PRO A 90 10.16 16.73 -11.33
CA PRO A 90 10.41 16.18 -12.65
C PRO A 90 11.19 14.87 -12.50
N PRO A 91 10.89 13.82 -13.29
CA PRO A 91 11.66 12.58 -13.25
C PRO A 91 13.14 12.90 -13.47
N ARG A 92 14.03 12.30 -12.66
CA ARG A 92 15.43 12.18 -13.06
C ARG A 92 15.44 11.45 -14.41
N ALA A 93 16.17 12.01 -15.37
CA ALA A 93 16.09 11.62 -16.79
C ALA A 93 16.08 10.10 -17.01
N ARG A 94 15.38 9.66 -18.07
CA ARG A 94 15.22 8.27 -18.54
C ARG A 94 16.37 7.36 -18.11
N GLY A 95 16.12 6.49 -17.14
CA GLY A 95 17.07 5.51 -16.64
C GLY A 95 16.37 4.48 -15.77
N ALA A 96 17.00 3.32 -15.62
CA ALA A 96 16.56 2.29 -14.69
C ALA A 96 16.40 2.88 -13.28
N PRO A 97 15.43 2.40 -12.48
CA PRO A 97 15.30 2.80 -11.08
C PRO A 97 16.63 2.56 -10.35
N LEU A 98 17.17 3.60 -9.71
CA LEU A 98 18.39 3.48 -8.91
C LEU A 98 18.16 2.71 -7.59
N TRP A 99 16.93 2.28 -7.35
CA TRP A 99 16.48 1.52 -6.22
C TRP A 99 16.14 0.09 -6.65
N GLN A 100 16.48 -0.89 -5.81
CA GLN A 100 16.16 -2.31 -6.01
C GLN A 100 14.96 -2.75 -5.20
N TYR A 101 14.78 -2.15 -4.02
CA TYR A 101 13.73 -2.52 -3.10
C TYR A 101 13.28 -1.32 -2.27
N ILE A 102 11.98 -1.23 -2.03
CA ILE A 102 11.40 -0.39 -0.98
C ILE A 102 10.36 -1.18 -0.21
N SER A 103 10.42 -1.08 1.11
CA SER A 103 9.38 -1.54 2.01
C SER A 103 8.89 -0.40 2.87
N VAL A 104 7.57 -0.29 3.03
CA VAL A 104 6.94 0.63 3.97
C VAL A 104 5.90 -0.14 4.77
N SER A 105 6.09 -0.20 6.08
CA SER A 105 5.07 -0.65 7.02
C SER A 105 4.50 0.53 7.80
N MET A 106 3.19 0.54 7.93
CA MET A 106 2.43 1.53 8.69
C MET A 106 1.75 0.85 9.86
N SER A 107 1.93 1.41 11.05
CA SER A 107 1.25 1.01 12.28
C SER A 107 0.73 2.24 13.03
N ASP A 108 -0.23 2.01 13.91
CA ASP A 108 -0.72 2.98 14.88
C ASP A 108 -0.48 2.40 16.28
N GLU A 109 -0.19 3.26 17.26
CA GLU A 109 -0.01 2.88 18.66
C GLU A 109 -1.31 2.36 19.29
N SER A 110 -2.46 2.71 18.72
CA SER A 110 -3.77 2.31 19.22
C SER A 110 -4.16 0.87 18.86
N ASP A 111 -3.42 0.19 17.95
CA ASP A 111 -3.83 -1.06 17.28
C ASP A 111 -5.21 -1.02 16.60
N GLU A 112 -5.86 0.15 16.53
CA GLU A 112 -7.17 0.31 15.88
C GLU A 112 -7.04 0.29 14.36
N LEU A 113 -5.86 0.64 13.85
CA LEU A 113 -5.56 0.63 12.43
C LEU A 113 -4.87 -0.67 12.03
N PRO A 114 -5.34 -1.32 10.96
CA PRO A 114 -4.71 -2.53 10.45
C PRO A 114 -3.26 -2.23 10.05
N GLN A 115 -2.31 -3.06 10.49
CA GLN A 115 -0.92 -2.92 10.09
C GLN A 115 -0.77 -3.22 8.60
N ILE A 116 -0.45 -2.20 7.80
CA ILE A 116 -0.29 -2.36 6.36
C ILE A 116 1.19 -2.34 6.00
N GLN A 117 1.63 -3.37 5.29
CA GLN A 117 2.97 -3.47 4.74
C GLN A 117 2.91 -3.53 3.22
N PHE A 118 3.75 -2.73 2.59
CA PHE A 118 3.96 -2.72 1.16
C PHE A 118 5.42 -2.92 0.85
N GLU A 119 5.69 -3.72 -0.18
CA GLU A 119 7.02 -3.97 -0.69
C GLU A 119 6.97 -3.83 -2.20
N LEU A 120 7.97 -3.16 -2.76
CA LEU A 120 8.16 -3.06 -4.19
C LEU A 120 9.61 -3.43 -4.48
N GLU A 121 9.81 -4.43 -5.33
CA GLU A 121 11.12 -4.99 -5.67
C GLU A 121 11.29 -4.95 -7.19
N THR A 122 12.38 -4.36 -7.70
CA THR A 122 12.65 -4.32 -9.14
C THR A 122 13.02 -5.71 -9.64
N VAL A 123 12.39 -6.13 -10.72
CA VAL A 123 12.71 -7.39 -11.42
C VAL A 123 13.67 -7.12 -12.58
N ASP A 124 13.43 -6.01 -13.27
CA ASP A 124 14.30 -5.45 -14.33
C ASP A 124 14.00 -3.94 -14.47
N ASP A 125 14.67 -3.29 -15.44
CA ASP A 125 14.56 -1.85 -15.69
C ASP A 125 13.13 -1.36 -15.96
N LEU A 126 12.21 -2.24 -16.33
CA LEU A 126 10.84 -1.91 -16.74
C LEU A 126 9.77 -2.54 -15.84
N ARG A 127 10.14 -3.40 -14.88
CA ARG A 127 9.18 -4.17 -14.08
C ARG A 127 9.56 -4.24 -12.61
N ALA A 128 8.54 -4.20 -11.77
CA ALA A 128 8.67 -4.42 -10.34
C ALA A 128 7.58 -5.36 -9.82
N ALA A 129 7.93 -6.18 -8.83
CA ALA A 129 7.00 -6.99 -8.06
C ALA A 129 6.51 -6.17 -6.85
N LEU A 130 5.21 -5.88 -6.82
CA LEU A 130 4.52 -5.32 -5.66
C LEU A 130 4.00 -6.46 -4.80
N ARG A 131 4.36 -6.46 -3.52
CA ARG A 131 3.77 -7.32 -2.50
C ARG A 131 3.12 -6.45 -1.42
N TYR A 132 1.92 -6.78 -1.00
CA TYR A 132 1.28 -6.04 0.08
C TYR A 132 0.38 -6.93 0.95
N ARG A 133 0.28 -6.56 2.22
CA ARG A 133 -0.56 -7.21 3.22
C ARG A 133 -1.14 -6.15 4.14
N CYS A 134 -2.46 -6.12 4.29
CA CYS A 134 -3.12 -5.16 5.17
C CYS A 134 -3.27 -5.65 6.61
N HIS A 135 -3.05 -6.92 6.90
CA HIS A 135 -3.08 -7.45 8.26
C HIS A 135 -2.25 -8.74 8.36
N PRO A 136 -1.58 -9.03 9.49
CA PRO A 136 -0.78 -10.24 9.65
C PRO A 136 -1.44 -11.56 9.24
N THR A 137 -2.74 -11.67 9.50
CA THR A 137 -3.55 -12.87 9.20
C THR A 137 -4.13 -12.89 7.79
N GLN A 138 -4.00 -11.82 7.01
CA GLN A 138 -4.47 -11.76 5.63
C GLN A 138 -3.42 -12.32 4.65
N PRO A 139 -3.86 -12.88 3.52
CA PRO A 139 -2.94 -13.38 2.51
C PRO A 139 -2.09 -12.25 1.93
N LEU A 140 -0.82 -12.55 1.68
CA LEU A 140 0.06 -11.65 0.94
C LEU A 140 -0.41 -11.58 -0.51
N VAL A 141 -0.70 -10.37 -0.98
CA VAL A 141 -1.04 -10.13 -2.39
C VAL A 141 0.25 -9.82 -3.13
N SER A 142 0.48 -10.47 -4.27
CA SER A 142 1.64 -10.24 -5.14
C SER A 142 1.20 -9.91 -6.57
N ARG A 143 1.81 -8.88 -7.16
CA ARG A 143 1.52 -8.39 -8.52
C ARG A 143 2.80 -7.97 -9.22
N LEU A 144 2.95 -8.34 -10.49
CA LEU A 144 4.00 -7.80 -11.36
C LEU A 144 3.47 -6.56 -12.07
N LEU A 145 4.25 -5.48 -12.08
CA LEU A 145 3.82 -4.16 -12.52
C LEU A 145 4.89 -3.53 -13.39
N THR A 146 4.46 -2.73 -14.37
CA THR A 146 5.37 -2.00 -15.27
C THR A 146 5.75 -0.66 -14.66
N LEU A 147 7.05 -0.40 -14.62
CA LEU A 147 7.63 0.87 -14.20
C LEU A 147 7.53 1.90 -15.33
N ASP A 148 7.23 3.12 -14.94
CA ASP A 148 7.28 4.33 -15.76
C ASP A 148 8.60 5.05 -15.47
N VAL A 149 9.03 5.92 -16.38
CA VAL A 149 10.15 6.85 -16.18
C VAL A 149 9.94 7.72 -14.93
N LEU A 150 8.69 7.95 -14.53
CA LEU A 150 8.35 8.66 -13.30
C LEU A 150 8.63 7.87 -12.00
N ASP A 151 8.95 6.57 -12.10
CA ASP A 151 9.22 5.68 -10.97
C ASP A 151 10.70 5.54 -10.63
N ALA A 152 11.54 6.43 -11.16
CA ALA A 152 12.95 6.53 -10.77
C ALA A 152 13.14 6.72 -9.26
N ASP A 153 12.12 7.24 -8.57
CA ASP A 153 12.06 7.36 -7.13
C ASP A 153 11.21 6.25 -6.48
N PRO A 154 11.71 5.55 -5.44
CA PRO A 154 11.01 4.40 -4.86
C PRO A 154 9.69 4.77 -4.16
N LEU A 155 9.63 5.91 -3.47
CA LEU A 155 8.42 6.35 -2.77
C LEU A 155 7.35 6.80 -3.77
N ARG A 156 7.75 7.46 -4.87
CA ARG A 156 6.84 7.81 -5.96
C ARG A 156 6.34 6.58 -6.71
N ALA A 157 7.22 5.62 -6.97
CA ALA A 157 6.86 4.33 -7.53
C ALA A 157 5.81 3.65 -6.65
N LEU A 158 6.05 3.59 -5.34
CA LEU A 158 5.09 3.04 -4.38
C LEU A 158 3.75 3.80 -4.36
N LEU A 159 3.76 5.14 -4.40
CA LEU A 159 2.55 5.95 -4.46
C LEU A 159 1.72 5.69 -5.72
N ARG A 160 2.37 5.65 -6.89
CA ARG A 160 1.72 5.46 -8.19
C ARG A 160 1.22 4.03 -8.37
N ILE A 161 2.09 3.07 -8.06
CA ILE A 161 1.92 1.65 -8.38
C ILE A 161 1.22 0.92 -7.24
N GLY A 162 1.74 1.13 -6.03
CA GLY A 162 1.36 0.40 -4.83
C GLY A 162 -0.10 0.63 -4.48
N ILE A 163 -0.63 1.85 -4.64
CA ILE A 163 -1.88 2.21 -3.99
C ILE A 163 -3.05 2.38 -4.95
N ALA A 164 -2.81 2.81 -6.19
CA ALA A 164 -3.86 2.89 -7.21
C ALA A 164 -4.49 1.52 -7.54
N ARG A 165 -3.80 0.42 -7.18
CA ARG A 165 -4.20 -0.96 -7.50
C ARG A 165 -4.55 -1.82 -6.28
N VAL A 166 -4.44 -1.27 -5.06
CA VAL A 166 -4.92 -1.96 -3.86
C VAL A 166 -6.42 -1.88 -3.86
N ARG A 167 -7.05 -2.95 -4.32
CA ARG A 167 -8.41 -3.25 -3.90
C ARG A 167 -8.29 -4.01 -2.59
N PRO A 168 -9.07 -3.62 -1.56
CA PRO A 168 -9.34 -4.54 -0.47
C PRO A 168 -9.80 -5.85 -1.08
N LEU A 169 -9.18 -6.96 -0.69
CA LEU A 169 -9.77 -8.27 -0.93
C LEU A 169 -11.01 -8.34 -0.05
N LEU A 170 -12.13 -7.80 -0.52
CA LEU A 170 -13.40 -7.96 0.15
C LEU A 170 -13.78 -9.44 0.13
N SER A 171 -13.87 -9.98 1.34
CA SER A 171 -14.69 -11.12 1.73
C SER A 171 -14.49 -12.43 0.97
N HIS A 172 -13.77 -13.37 1.57
CA HIS A 172 -14.31 -14.73 1.65
C HIS A 172 -15.43 -14.75 2.71
N SER A 173 -16.53 -14.06 2.41
CA SER A 173 -17.81 -14.30 3.06
C SER A 173 -18.43 -15.45 2.29
N SER A 174 -18.33 -16.64 2.87
CA SER A 174 -19.21 -17.79 2.66
C SER A 174 -19.81 -17.90 1.24
N ALA A 175 -19.04 -18.41 0.29
CA ALA A 175 -19.71 -19.20 -0.74
C ALA A 175 -20.32 -20.40 0.00
N PRO A 176 -21.65 -20.63 -0.01
CA PRO A 176 -22.12 -21.94 0.38
C PRO A 176 -21.44 -22.89 -0.61
N VAL A 177 -20.74 -23.89 -0.08
CA VAL A 177 -20.48 -25.11 -0.81
C VAL A 177 -21.85 -25.52 -1.33
N ARG A 178 -22.12 -25.26 -2.61
CA ARG A 178 -23.22 -25.90 -3.32
C ARG A 178 -22.79 -27.36 -3.34
N SER A 179 -23.16 -28.06 -2.28
CA SER A 179 -23.29 -29.49 -2.25
C SER A 179 -23.99 -29.85 -3.55
N VAL A 180 -23.24 -30.55 -4.40
CA VAL A 180 -23.75 -31.17 -5.60
C VAL A 180 -25.03 -31.90 -5.17
N PRO A 181 -26.23 -31.53 -5.66
CA PRO A 181 -27.38 -32.39 -5.49
C PRO A 181 -27.07 -33.62 -6.32
N ASN A 182 -26.80 -34.70 -5.61
CA ASN A 182 -26.75 -36.04 -6.15
C ASN A 182 -28.09 -36.27 -6.86
N ALA A 183 -28.12 -36.10 -8.18
CA ALA A 183 -29.33 -36.36 -8.96
C ALA A 183 -29.47 -37.88 -9.09
N PRO A 184 -30.57 -38.48 -8.57
CA PRO A 184 -30.83 -39.88 -8.85
C PRO A 184 -31.12 -40.03 -10.35
N ARG A 185 -30.41 -40.97 -10.98
CA ARG A 185 -30.80 -41.55 -12.26
C ARG A 185 -32.18 -42.16 -12.10
N THR A 186 -33.18 -41.63 -12.79
CA THR A 186 -34.41 -42.36 -13.11
C THR A 186 -34.79 -42.15 -14.58
N LEU A 187 -35.13 -43.30 -15.17
CA LEU A 187 -35.51 -43.58 -16.55
C LEU A 187 -36.81 -42.90 -17.01
N GLY A 188 -36.94 -42.77 -18.34
CA GLY A 188 -38.21 -42.62 -19.07
C GLY A 188 -38.04 -41.68 -20.27
N SER A 189 -37.63 -42.15 -21.45
CA SER A 189 -38.42 -42.81 -22.52
C SER A 189 -39.26 -41.86 -23.40
N SER A 190 -39.20 -42.12 -24.71
CA SER A 190 -39.84 -41.46 -25.87
C SER A 190 -39.04 -40.29 -26.45
N GLY A 191 -38.60 -40.29 -27.71
CA GLY A 191 -38.87 -41.16 -28.85
C GLY A 191 -38.79 -40.33 -30.14
N VAL A 192 -38.41 -41.00 -31.23
CA VAL A 192 -38.67 -40.68 -32.64
C VAL A 192 -37.63 -39.86 -33.44
N ALA A 193 -37.14 -40.55 -34.51
CA ALA A 193 -36.65 -40.09 -35.82
C ALA A 193 -35.31 -39.31 -35.88
N GLN A 194 -34.41 -39.45 -36.86
CA GLN A 194 -34.48 -39.99 -38.24
C GLN A 194 -33.02 -40.09 -38.81
N GLN A 195 -32.82 -40.97 -39.82
CA GLN A 195 -31.85 -40.89 -40.94
C GLN A 195 -30.34 -41.04 -40.62
N VAL A 196 -29.52 -41.86 -41.28
CA VAL A 196 -29.55 -42.69 -42.51
C VAL A 196 -28.72 -43.95 -42.23
#